data_AF-A0A2P1PLW0-F1
#
_entry.id   AF-A0A2P1PLW0-F1
#
_cell.length_a   1.000
_cell.length_b   1.000
_cell.length_c   1.000
_cell.angle_alpha   90.00
_cell.angle_beta   90.00
_cell.angle_gamma   90.00
#
_symmetry.space_group_name_H-M   'P 1'
#
loop_
_entity.id
_entity.type
_entity.pdbx_description
1 polymer ?
#
loop_
_entity_poly.entity_id
_entity_poly.type
_entity_poly.pdbx_seq_one_letter_code
_entity_poly.pdbx_strand_id
1 'polypeptide(L)'
;MRVQAIAAFLLGTLLAASVAAQGNQEKPKKLYRWVDAQGNVHYSDTVPSDEIKNGRQEIVGSSVKTVARQKTPEELEAERQAALVEAELKRIRDAQDIADRALLMTYTSETDLFSARDKEIEGVDGTLATNKMAIASHEKALTDMLDSAAEFERAKKPVPKTMTDSINKIRKDLEEQRRLSTQYEASKLQIKSDYDKKLARYLELKARGKDERH
;
A
#
# COMPACT_ATOMS: atom_id res chain seq x y z
N MET A 1 -17.87 -40.39 -74.68
CA MET A 1 -17.61 -41.85 -74.70
C MET A 1 -16.80 -42.17 -73.45
N ARG A 2 -17.08 -43.18 -72.62
CA ARG A 2 -18.01 -44.35 -72.70
C ARG A 2 -19.11 -44.18 -71.60
N VAL A 3 -20.38 -44.64 -71.66
CA VAL A 3 -20.98 -45.94 -72.08
C VAL A 3 -20.57 -47.05 -71.10
N GLN A 4 -21.41 -47.83 -70.40
CA GLN A 4 -22.89 -47.97 -70.19
C GLN A 4 -23.10 -48.89 -68.93
N ALA A 5 -24.25 -49.18 -68.29
CA ALA A 5 -25.69 -48.81 -68.36
C ALA A 5 -26.42 -49.24 -67.03
N ILE A 6 -27.75 -49.45 -67.10
CA ILE A 6 -28.69 -50.17 -66.20
C ILE A 6 -29.44 -49.24 -65.21
N ALA A 7 -30.73 -48.90 -65.33
CA ALA A 7 -31.96 -49.54 -65.84
C ALA A 7 -32.70 -50.46 -64.83
N ALA A 8 -33.63 -49.87 -64.06
CA ALA A 8 -34.80 -50.55 -63.48
C ALA A 8 -35.91 -49.53 -63.22
N PHE A 9 -37.16 -49.85 -63.57
CA PHE A 9 -38.35 -49.01 -63.40
C PHE A 9 -39.33 -49.79 -62.52
N LEU A 10 -39.90 -49.17 -61.49
CA LEU A 10 -41.09 -49.70 -60.81
C LEU A 10 -41.94 -48.57 -60.25
N LEU A 11 -43.25 -48.68 -60.44
CA LEU A 11 -44.24 -47.63 -60.18
C LEU A 11 -45.10 -48.03 -58.97
N GLY A 12 -45.33 -47.10 -58.03
CA GLY A 12 -46.12 -47.38 -56.83
C GLY A 12 -46.69 -46.10 -56.21
N THR A 13 -47.90 -45.74 -56.61
CA THR A 13 -48.66 -44.62 -56.02
C THR A 13 -49.38 -45.06 -54.74
N LEU A 14 -49.21 -44.33 -53.64
CA LEU A 14 -50.09 -44.45 -52.47
C LEU A 14 -50.46 -43.05 -51.94
N LEU A 15 -51.72 -42.89 -51.56
CA LEU A 15 -52.29 -41.64 -51.08
C LEU A 15 -52.23 -41.59 -49.54
N ALA A 16 -51.73 -40.49 -48.97
CA ALA A 16 -51.84 -40.17 -47.55
C ALA A 16 -51.89 -38.64 -47.37
N ALA A 17 -52.67 -38.14 -46.42
CA ALA A 17 -52.93 -36.71 -46.25
C ALA A 17 -52.75 -36.26 -44.79
N SER A 18 -52.31 -35.01 -44.63
CA SER A 18 -52.22 -34.27 -43.35
C SER A 18 -51.20 -34.84 -42.34
N VAL A 19 -50.73 -34.12 -41.32
CA VAL A 19 -51.11 -32.79 -40.79
C VAL A 19 -49.85 -31.91 -40.67
N ALA A 20 -49.95 -30.63 -41.04
CA ALA A 20 -48.91 -29.65 -40.70
C ALA A 20 -49.02 -29.24 -39.21
N ALA A 21 -48.29 -29.93 -38.34
CA ALA A 21 -48.27 -29.63 -36.91
C ALA A 21 -47.55 -28.29 -36.63
N GLN A 22 -48.31 -27.19 -36.56
CA GLN A 22 -47.81 -25.91 -36.06
C GLN A 22 -47.55 -26.02 -34.55
N GLY A 23 -46.34 -26.49 -34.20
CA GLY A 23 -45.90 -26.67 -32.82
C GLY A 23 -45.79 -25.34 -32.08
N ASN A 24 -46.89 -24.93 -31.43
CA ASN A 24 -46.99 -23.71 -30.66
C ASN A 24 -45.89 -23.69 -29.58
N GLN A 25 -44.86 -22.84 -29.75
CA GLN A 25 -43.74 -22.76 -28.83
C GLN A 25 -44.16 -22.02 -27.56
N GLU A 26 -44.78 -22.74 -26.63
CA GLU A 26 -45.11 -22.21 -25.30
C GLU A 26 -43.82 -21.77 -24.60
N LYS A 27 -43.68 -20.45 -24.42
CA LYS A 27 -42.56 -19.89 -23.67
C LYS A 27 -42.63 -20.42 -22.23
N PRO A 28 -41.55 -20.98 -21.66
CA PRO A 28 -41.62 -21.64 -20.36
C PRO A 28 -42.11 -20.66 -19.29
N LYS A 29 -43.23 -20.99 -18.65
CA LYS A 29 -43.90 -20.10 -17.70
C LYS A 29 -42.96 -19.77 -16.55
N LYS A 30 -42.69 -18.48 -16.36
CA LYS A 30 -41.91 -17.97 -15.23
C LYS A 30 -42.78 -17.91 -13.99
N LEU A 31 -42.20 -18.24 -12.84
CA LEU A 31 -42.80 -18.05 -11.52
C LEU A 31 -41.78 -17.35 -10.63
N TYR A 32 -42.20 -16.29 -9.95
CA TYR A 32 -41.40 -15.58 -8.97
C TYR A 32 -41.88 -15.93 -7.57
N ARG A 33 -40.92 -16.20 -6.67
CA ARG A 33 -41.15 -16.39 -5.24
C ARG A 33 -40.39 -15.32 -4.45
N TRP A 34 -41.02 -14.65 -3.50
CA TRP A 34 -40.33 -13.69 -2.61
C TRP A 34 -40.91 -13.74 -1.19
N VAL A 35 -40.36 -12.92 -0.30
CA VAL A 35 -40.87 -12.72 1.07
C VAL A 35 -41.16 -11.24 1.25
N ASP A 36 -42.33 -10.90 1.78
CA ASP A 36 -42.74 -9.52 2.05
C ASP A 36 -42.16 -8.96 3.36
N ALA A 37 -42.46 -7.69 3.65
CA ALA A 37 -42.02 -7.01 4.87
C ALA A 37 -42.64 -7.56 6.17
N GLN A 38 -43.67 -8.40 6.08
CA GLN A 38 -44.36 -9.06 7.19
C GLN A 38 -43.90 -10.53 7.37
N GLY A 39 -43.04 -11.04 6.49
CA GLY A 39 -42.50 -12.40 6.52
C GLY A 39 -43.32 -13.44 5.73
N ASN A 40 -44.37 -13.04 5.01
CA ASN A 40 -45.16 -13.99 4.22
C ASN A 40 -44.44 -14.35 2.92
N VAL A 41 -44.53 -15.62 2.51
CA VAL A 41 -43.96 -16.11 1.25
C VAL A 41 -44.99 -15.99 0.13
N HIS A 42 -44.67 -15.20 -0.89
CA HIS A 42 -45.53 -14.98 -2.06
C HIS A 42 -45.02 -15.76 -3.28
N TYR A 43 -45.96 -16.15 -4.16
CA TYR A 43 -45.70 -16.79 -5.44
C TYR A 43 -46.59 -16.17 -6.53
N SER A 44 -46.01 -15.67 -7.62
CA SER A 44 -46.75 -15.03 -8.73
C SER A 44 -45.95 -15.10 -10.04
N ASP A 45 -46.62 -15.04 -11.19
CA ASP A 45 -45.94 -14.85 -12.49
C ASP A 45 -45.43 -13.42 -12.69
N THR A 46 -45.89 -12.46 -11.87
CA THR A 46 -45.53 -11.04 -11.90
C THR A 46 -45.22 -10.52 -10.49
N VAL A 47 -44.09 -9.83 -10.32
CA VAL A 47 -43.70 -9.21 -9.03
C VAL A 47 -44.26 -7.77 -8.97
N PRO A 48 -44.98 -7.38 -7.90
CA PRO A 48 -45.44 -6.00 -7.69
C PRO A 48 -44.28 -4.99 -7.63
N SER A 49 -44.54 -3.73 -8.00
CA SER A 49 -43.54 -2.64 -7.99
C SER A 49 -42.79 -2.49 -6.66
N ASP A 50 -43.53 -2.63 -5.57
CA ASP A 50 -43.07 -2.27 -4.24
C ASP A 50 -42.18 -3.39 -3.66
N GLU A 51 -42.43 -4.62 -4.10
CA GLU A 51 -41.70 -5.85 -3.76
C GLU A 51 -40.42 -6.04 -4.60
N ILE A 52 -40.16 -5.21 -5.62
CA ILE A 52 -38.93 -5.27 -6.44
C ILE A 52 -37.65 -5.16 -5.59
N LYS A 53 -37.75 -4.47 -4.44
CA LYS A 53 -36.65 -4.29 -3.48
C LYS A 53 -36.35 -5.55 -2.66
N ASN A 54 -37.31 -6.48 -2.55
CA ASN A 54 -37.16 -7.69 -1.74
C ASN A 54 -36.44 -8.81 -2.50
N GLY A 55 -35.90 -9.76 -1.73
CA GLY A 55 -35.15 -10.89 -2.26
C GLY A 55 -36.12 -11.89 -2.90
N ARG A 56 -35.85 -12.28 -4.15
CA ARG A 56 -36.75 -13.15 -4.93
C ARG A 56 -36.02 -14.28 -5.63
N GLN A 57 -36.74 -15.34 -5.93
CA GLN A 57 -36.31 -16.46 -6.75
C GLN A 57 -37.11 -16.46 -8.05
N GLU A 58 -36.42 -16.36 -9.17
CA GLU A 58 -36.97 -16.55 -10.52
C GLU A 58 -36.90 -18.05 -10.86
N ILE A 59 -38.04 -18.69 -11.04
CA ILE A 59 -38.19 -20.13 -11.27
C ILE A 59 -38.68 -20.34 -12.71
N VAL A 60 -37.97 -21.18 -13.47
CA VAL A 60 -38.26 -21.49 -14.88
C VAL A 60 -38.02 -22.98 -15.12
N GLY A 61 -39.10 -23.76 -15.15
CA GLY A 61 -39.00 -25.23 -15.13
C GLY A 61 -38.30 -25.71 -13.85
N SER A 62 -37.21 -26.48 -14.01
CA SER A 62 -36.35 -26.91 -12.90
C SER A 62 -35.26 -25.90 -12.49
N SER A 63 -35.11 -24.79 -13.23
CA SER A 63 -34.10 -23.77 -12.93
C SER A 63 -34.60 -22.78 -11.88
N VAL A 64 -33.77 -22.47 -10.89
CA VAL A 64 -34.05 -21.48 -9.83
C VAL A 64 -32.90 -20.49 -9.75
N LYS A 65 -33.21 -19.20 -9.94
CA LYS A 65 -32.25 -18.10 -9.87
C LYS A 65 -32.62 -17.14 -8.75
N THR A 66 -31.82 -17.12 -7.69
CA THR A 66 -31.97 -16.17 -6.59
C THR A 66 -31.46 -14.78 -7.00
N VAL A 67 -32.23 -13.75 -6.67
CA VAL A 67 -31.89 -12.33 -6.74
C VAL A 67 -31.93 -11.79 -5.31
N ALA A 68 -30.81 -11.23 -4.84
CA ALA A 68 -30.73 -10.65 -3.50
C ALA A 68 -31.65 -9.42 -3.37
N ARG A 69 -32.07 -9.11 -2.13
CA ARG A 69 -32.76 -7.87 -1.83
C ARG A 69 -31.85 -6.66 -2.03
N GLN A 70 -32.44 -5.48 -2.17
CA GLN A 70 -31.71 -4.23 -2.06
C GLN A 70 -31.12 -4.11 -0.65
N LYS A 71 -29.86 -3.67 -0.56
CA LYS A 71 -29.19 -3.32 0.70
C LYS A 71 -29.78 -2.02 1.26
N THR A 72 -29.83 -1.90 2.58
CA THR A 72 -30.18 -0.63 3.23
C THR A 72 -29.03 0.38 3.08
N PRO A 73 -29.26 1.69 3.31
CA PRO A 73 -28.18 2.68 3.32
C PRO A 73 -27.07 2.34 4.32
N GLU A 74 -27.43 1.79 5.48
CA GLU A 74 -26.52 1.42 6.57
C GLU A 74 -25.66 0.19 6.20
N GLU A 75 -26.23 -0.79 5.50
CA GLU A 75 -25.48 -1.94 4.96
C GLU A 75 -24.52 -1.53 3.86
N LEU A 76 -24.92 -0.59 2.99
CA LEU A 76 -24.07 -0.04 1.94
C LEU A 76 -22.97 0.88 2.52
N GLU A 77 -23.22 1.53 3.66
CA GLU A 77 -22.19 2.23 4.43
C GLU A 77 -21.20 1.24 5.05
N ALA A 78 -21.69 0.23 5.77
CA ALA A 78 -20.85 -0.78 6.42
C ALA A 78 -19.96 -1.54 5.42
N GLU A 79 -20.50 -1.92 4.26
CA GLU A 79 -19.73 -2.54 3.17
C GLU A 79 -18.65 -1.59 2.63
N ARG A 80 -18.93 -0.30 2.49
CA ARG A 80 -17.94 0.68 2.03
C ARG A 80 -16.83 0.88 3.05
N GLN A 81 -17.15 0.95 4.35
CA GLN A 81 -16.15 1.07 5.41
C GLN A 81 -15.30 -0.20 5.50
N ALA A 82 -15.89 -1.39 5.37
CA ALA A 82 -15.15 -2.65 5.29
C ALA A 82 -14.20 -2.68 4.08
N ALA A 83 -14.68 -2.27 2.90
CA ALA A 83 -13.86 -2.20 1.68
C ALA A 83 -12.72 -1.16 1.78
N LEU A 84 -12.92 -0.03 2.46
CA LEU A 84 -11.85 0.95 2.74
C LEU A 84 -10.78 0.37 3.67
N VAL A 85 -11.18 -0.34 4.74
CA VAL A 85 -10.24 -1.02 5.64
C VAL A 85 -9.49 -2.14 4.93
N GLU A 86 -10.17 -2.95 4.09
CA GLU A 86 -9.52 -3.99 3.29
C GLU A 86 -8.53 -3.40 2.28
N ALA A 87 -8.90 -2.32 1.58
CA ALA A 87 -8.03 -1.63 0.63
C ALA A 87 -6.78 -1.05 1.30
N GLU A 88 -6.90 -0.45 2.48
CA GLU A 88 -5.75 0.07 3.23
C GLU A 88 -4.87 -1.07 3.79
N LEU A 89 -5.47 -2.12 4.36
CA LEU A 89 -4.72 -3.32 4.79
C LEU A 89 -4.00 -3.99 3.62
N LYS A 90 -4.58 -4.00 2.42
CA LYS A 90 -3.91 -4.45 1.21
C LYS A 90 -2.76 -3.50 0.83
N ARG A 91 -3.00 -2.18 0.79
CA ARG A 91 -1.96 -1.18 0.47
C ARG A 91 -0.74 -1.29 1.39
N ILE A 92 -0.96 -1.55 2.68
CA ILE A 92 0.09 -1.77 3.68
C ILE A 92 0.89 -3.06 3.37
N ARG A 93 0.21 -4.18 3.05
CA ARG A 93 0.87 -5.44 2.64
C ARG A 93 1.66 -5.28 1.35
N ASP A 94 1.04 -4.73 0.30
CA ASP A 94 1.67 -4.50 -1.00
C ASP A 94 2.94 -3.63 -0.84
N ALA A 95 2.91 -2.62 0.04
CA ALA A 95 4.06 -1.78 0.37
C ALA A 95 5.15 -2.53 1.17
N GLN A 96 4.77 -3.36 2.15
CA GLN A 96 5.72 -4.18 2.89
C GLN A 96 6.41 -5.20 1.97
N ASP A 97 5.68 -5.85 1.07
CA ASP A 97 6.22 -6.80 0.11
C ASP A 97 7.18 -6.13 -0.90
N ILE A 98 6.94 -4.86 -1.26
CA ILE A 98 7.89 -4.05 -2.04
C ILE A 98 9.15 -3.76 -1.22
N ALA A 99 9.02 -3.36 0.05
CA ALA A 99 10.15 -3.08 0.93
C ALA A 99 10.99 -4.33 1.24
N ASP A 100 10.36 -5.49 1.46
CA ASP A 100 11.01 -6.77 1.69
C ASP A 100 11.81 -7.22 0.47
N ARG A 101 11.25 -7.10 -0.74
CA ARG A 101 11.98 -7.37 -1.99
C ARG A 101 13.15 -6.42 -2.18
N ALA A 102 12.94 -5.11 -1.93
CA ALA A 102 14.02 -4.13 -2.01
C ALA A 102 15.17 -4.45 -1.04
N LEU A 103 14.85 -4.81 0.22
CA LEU A 103 15.83 -5.20 1.24
C LEU A 103 16.67 -6.41 0.78
N LEU A 104 16.02 -7.47 0.28
CA LEU A 104 16.69 -8.69 -0.22
C LEU A 104 17.47 -8.47 -1.53
N MET A 105 17.13 -7.44 -2.32
CA MET A 105 17.84 -7.08 -3.55
C MET A 105 19.01 -6.12 -3.31
N THR A 106 18.92 -5.27 -2.28
CA THR A 106 19.99 -4.31 -1.91
C THR A 106 21.08 -4.96 -1.08
N TYR A 107 20.76 -5.95 -0.24
CA TYR A 107 21.70 -6.62 0.65
C TYR A 107 21.68 -8.13 0.39
N THR A 108 22.81 -8.66 -0.09
CA THR A 108 22.99 -10.09 -0.39
C THR A 108 23.45 -10.90 0.83
N SER A 109 24.12 -10.22 1.78
CA SER A 109 24.65 -10.76 3.02
C SER A 109 24.38 -9.84 4.22
N GLU A 110 24.51 -10.37 5.44
CA GLU A 110 24.46 -9.59 6.68
C GLU A 110 25.65 -8.62 6.78
N THR A 111 26.81 -9.02 6.23
CA THR A 111 28.00 -8.17 6.11
C THR A 111 27.73 -6.93 5.27
N ASP A 112 26.85 -7.01 4.26
CA ASP A 112 26.47 -5.87 3.42
C ASP A 112 25.69 -4.83 4.23
N LEU A 113 24.78 -5.29 5.10
CA LEU A 113 24.02 -4.44 6.03
C LEU A 113 24.94 -3.76 7.05
N PHE A 114 25.88 -4.50 7.64
CA PHE A 114 26.87 -3.92 8.57
C PHE A 114 27.78 -2.91 7.87
N SER A 115 28.28 -3.24 6.68
CA SER A 115 29.15 -2.35 5.88
C SER A 115 28.43 -1.06 5.47
N ALA A 116 27.15 -1.14 5.11
CA ALA A 116 26.35 0.03 4.78
C ALA A 116 26.07 0.90 6.02
N ARG A 117 25.68 0.29 7.15
CA ARG A 117 25.50 0.98 8.45
C ARG A 117 26.77 1.74 8.84
N ASP A 118 27.92 1.06 8.80
CA ASP A 118 29.16 1.61 9.32
C ASP A 118 29.71 2.71 8.41
N LYS A 119 29.52 2.61 7.08
CA LYS A 119 29.80 3.69 6.11
C LYS A 119 28.87 4.90 6.28
N GLU A 120 27.61 4.69 6.62
CA GLU A 120 26.66 5.78 6.89
C GLU A 120 27.04 6.53 8.19
N ILE A 121 27.46 5.78 9.22
CA ILE A 121 28.01 6.33 10.46
C ILE A 121 29.33 7.09 10.20
N GLU A 122 30.25 6.54 9.39
CA GLU A 122 31.51 7.19 9.01
C GLU A 122 31.29 8.58 8.37
N GLY A 123 30.27 8.72 7.52
CA GLY A 123 29.89 10.02 6.95
C GLY A 123 29.43 11.04 8.01
N VAL A 124 28.72 10.59 9.05
CA VAL A 124 28.34 11.44 10.17
C VAL A 124 29.54 11.75 11.08
N ASP A 125 30.45 10.81 11.28
CA ASP A 125 31.68 11.00 12.06
C ASP A 125 32.66 11.97 11.38
N GLY A 126 32.81 11.93 10.05
CA GLY A 126 33.55 12.95 9.30
C GLY A 126 32.93 14.35 9.41
N THR A 127 31.60 14.43 9.46
CA THR A 127 30.86 15.69 9.68
C THR A 127 31.10 16.22 11.10
N LEU A 128 31.03 15.34 12.12
CA LEU A 128 31.31 15.66 13.52
C LEU A 128 32.77 16.10 13.74
N ALA A 129 33.73 15.44 13.12
CA ALA A 129 35.14 15.80 13.18
C ALA A 129 35.39 17.22 12.60
N THR A 130 34.78 17.51 11.44
CA THR A 130 34.85 18.83 10.80
C THR A 130 34.23 19.91 11.70
N ASN A 131 33.06 19.65 12.28
CA ASN A 131 32.41 20.59 13.19
C ASN A 131 33.22 20.80 14.47
N LYS A 132 33.84 19.75 15.02
CA LYS A 132 34.73 19.85 16.19
C LYS A 132 35.96 20.72 15.92
N MET A 133 36.54 20.67 14.73
CA MET A 133 37.62 21.57 14.31
C MET A 133 37.15 23.03 14.21
N ALA A 134 35.95 23.26 13.66
CA ALA A 134 35.37 24.59 13.58
C ALA A 134 35.06 25.18 14.97
N ILE A 135 34.50 24.38 15.88
CA ILE A 135 34.28 24.74 17.30
C ILE A 135 35.59 25.15 17.97
N ALA A 136 36.66 24.35 17.85
CA ALA A 136 37.95 24.66 18.47
C ALA A 136 38.57 25.96 17.92
N SER A 137 38.41 26.22 16.61
CA SER A 137 38.84 27.47 15.97
C SER A 137 38.06 28.69 16.51
N HIS A 138 36.73 28.57 16.63
CA HIS A 138 35.87 29.61 17.20
C HIS A 138 36.11 29.83 18.70
N GLU A 139 36.39 28.78 19.48
CA GLU A 139 36.75 28.88 20.91
C GLU A 139 38.07 29.63 21.11
N LYS A 140 39.08 29.38 20.25
CA LYS A 140 40.32 30.18 20.26
C LYS A 140 40.05 31.63 19.87
N ALA A 141 39.34 31.89 18.76
CA ALA A 141 39.04 33.24 18.31
C ALA A 141 38.24 34.05 19.35
N LEU A 142 37.31 33.40 20.06
CA LEU A 142 36.58 33.99 21.18
C LEU A 142 37.50 34.34 22.36
N THR A 143 38.45 33.46 22.70
CA THR A 143 39.44 33.70 23.76
C THR A 143 40.32 34.90 23.41
N ASP A 144 40.91 34.92 22.21
CA ASP A 144 41.77 36.00 21.73
C ASP A 144 41.05 37.37 21.73
N MET A 145 39.75 37.40 21.41
CA MET A 145 38.92 38.60 21.47
C MET A 145 38.56 39.02 22.90
N LEU A 146 38.35 38.08 23.83
CA LEU A 146 38.05 38.37 25.23
C LEU A 146 39.28 38.91 25.97
N ASP A 147 40.47 38.36 25.73
CA ASP A 147 41.72 38.89 26.26
C ASP A 147 41.98 40.32 25.72
N SER A 148 41.72 40.54 24.43
CA SER A 148 41.78 41.87 23.81
C SER A 148 40.80 42.86 24.45
N ALA A 149 39.56 42.43 24.73
CA ALA A 149 38.57 43.26 25.42
C ALA A 149 39.01 43.62 26.85
N ALA A 150 39.59 42.66 27.58
CA ALA A 150 40.08 42.88 28.92
C ALA A 150 41.22 43.92 29.00
N GLU A 151 42.03 44.10 27.94
CA GLU A 151 43.00 45.21 27.87
C GLU A 151 42.34 46.59 27.74
N PHE A 152 41.23 46.72 27.01
CA PHE A 152 40.47 47.98 26.98
C PHE A 152 39.92 48.31 28.38
N GLU A 153 39.35 47.32 29.07
CA GLU A 153 38.84 47.47 30.44
C GLU A 153 39.95 47.81 31.44
N ARG A 154 41.09 47.12 31.40
CA ARG A 154 42.30 47.46 32.19
C ARG A 154 42.78 48.89 31.94
N ALA A 155 42.78 49.33 30.67
CA ALA A 155 43.12 50.68 30.28
C ALA A 155 42.03 51.73 30.57
N LYS A 156 40.90 51.35 31.18
CA LYS A 156 39.70 52.18 31.42
C LYS A 156 39.14 52.83 30.15
N LYS A 157 39.29 52.16 29.01
CA LYS A 157 38.75 52.55 27.70
C LYS A 157 37.48 51.73 27.40
N PRO A 158 36.49 52.30 26.69
CA PRO A 158 35.34 51.51 26.24
C PRO A 158 35.78 50.45 25.23
N VAL A 159 35.26 49.22 25.37
CA VAL A 159 35.43 48.16 24.38
C VAL A 159 34.74 48.58 23.06
N PRO A 160 35.43 48.53 21.90
CA PRO A 160 34.83 48.86 20.61
C PRO A 160 33.61 47.99 20.30
N LYS A 161 32.48 48.61 19.92
CA LYS A 161 31.21 47.90 19.64
C LYS A 161 31.39 46.73 18.65
N THR A 162 32.22 46.91 17.63
CA THR A 162 32.54 45.88 16.62
C THR A 162 33.15 44.61 17.23
N MET A 163 33.95 44.73 18.29
CA MET A 163 34.49 43.58 19.02
C MET A 163 33.40 42.91 19.87
N THR A 164 32.56 43.69 20.55
CA THR A 164 31.39 43.17 21.29
C THR A 164 30.41 42.43 20.38
N ASP A 165 30.12 42.99 19.19
CA ASP A 165 29.29 42.36 18.17
C ASP A 165 29.91 41.05 17.66
N SER A 166 31.23 41.02 17.44
CA SER A 166 31.96 39.83 16.99
C SER A 166 31.98 38.72 18.05
N ILE A 167 32.26 39.06 19.31
CA ILE A 167 32.17 38.16 20.47
C ILE A 167 30.77 37.54 20.57
N ASN A 168 29.73 38.36 20.42
CA ASN A 168 28.34 37.89 20.48
C ASN A 168 27.95 37.02 19.26
N LYS A 169 28.54 37.27 18.08
CA LYS A 169 28.37 36.37 16.93
C LYS A 169 29.05 35.02 17.16
N ILE A 170 30.34 35.00 17.52
CA ILE A 170 31.09 33.74 17.72
C ILE A 170 30.43 32.88 18.80
N ARG A 171 29.92 33.48 19.88
CA ARG A 171 29.15 32.77 20.92
C ARG A 171 27.90 32.07 20.38
N LYS A 172 27.13 32.72 19.50
CA LYS A 172 25.94 32.12 18.85
C LYS A 172 26.31 31.04 17.85
N ASP A 173 27.35 31.28 17.06
CA ASP A 173 27.84 30.29 16.09
C ASP A 173 28.32 29.01 16.81
N LEU A 174 29.01 29.16 17.96
CA LEU A 174 29.40 28.05 18.84
C LEU A 174 28.21 27.29 19.46
N GLU A 175 27.19 28.00 19.91
CA GLU A 175 25.97 27.41 20.47
C GLU A 175 25.27 26.51 19.42
N GLU A 176 25.08 27.03 18.21
CA GLU A 176 24.48 26.29 17.10
C GLU A 176 25.35 25.10 16.65
N GLN A 177 26.67 25.29 16.52
CA GLN A 177 27.60 24.21 16.18
C GLN A 177 27.53 23.07 17.21
N ARG A 178 27.49 23.39 18.51
CA ARG A 178 27.34 22.39 19.58
C ARG A 178 25.98 21.70 19.52
N ARG A 179 24.89 22.45 19.30
CA ARG A 179 23.51 21.91 19.12
C ARG A 179 23.45 20.93 17.94
N LEU A 180 24.11 21.24 16.82
CA LEU A 180 24.18 20.37 15.64
C LEU A 180 25.00 19.10 15.92
N SER A 181 26.14 19.17 16.61
CA SER A 181 26.89 17.96 17.02
C SER A 181 26.04 17.00 17.85
N THR A 182 25.23 17.50 18.80
CA THR A 182 24.31 16.64 19.58
C THR A 182 23.26 15.95 18.70
N GLN A 183 22.75 16.62 17.66
CA GLN A 183 21.82 16.01 16.69
C GLN A 183 22.51 14.96 15.82
N TYR A 184 23.75 15.16 15.39
CA TYR A 184 24.52 14.17 14.62
C TYR A 184 24.86 12.92 15.46
N GLU A 185 25.21 13.07 16.74
CA GLU A 185 25.40 11.92 17.63
C GLU A 185 24.09 11.14 17.89
N ALA A 186 22.96 11.84 18.05
CA ALA A 186 21.65 11.20 18.11
C ALA A 186 21.30 10.48 16.79
N SER A 187 21.65 11.07 15.64
CA SER A 187 21.47 10.45 14.33
C SER A 187 22.25 9.13 14.20
N LYS A 188 23.50 9.06 14.69
CA LYS A 188 24.28 7.81 14.73
C LYS A 188 23.61 6.70 15.53
N LEU A 189 22.86 7.03 16.59
CA LEU A 189 22.06 6.05 17.35
C LEU A 189 20.80 5.62 16.58
N GLN A 190 20.14 6.56 15.89
CA GLN A 190 18.99 6.27 15.04
C GLN A 190 19.38 5.35 13.85
N ILE A 191 20.47 5.66 13.16
CA ILE A 191 21.04 4.86 12.08
C ILE A 191 21.27 3.42 12.56
N LYS A 192 21.94 3.22 13.71
CA LYS A 192 22.13 1.88 14.30
C LYS A 192 20.79 1.16 14.49
N SER A 193 19.85 1.79 15.20
CA SER A 193 18.51 1.22 15.44
C SER A 193 17.78 0.83 14.16
N ASP A 194 17.88 1.61 13.09
CA ASP A 194 17.22 1.33 11.81
C ASP A 194 17.94 0.25 10.99
N TYR A 195 19.26 0.09 11.10
CA TYR A 195 19.95 -1.06 10.53
C TYR A 195 19.74 -2.35 11.35
N ASP A 196 19.60 -2.27 12.67
CA ASP A 196 19.27 -3.43 13.50
C ASP A 196 17.86 -3.97 13.15
N LYS A 197 16.89 -3.07 12.86
CA LYS A 197 15.56 -3.43 12.32
C LYS A 197 15.65 -4.08 10.93
N LYS A 198 16.45 -3.50 10.02
CA LYS A 198 16.70 -4.07 8.68
C LYS A 198 17.31 -5.47 8.78
N LEU A 199 18.26 -5.68 9.68
CA LEU A 199 18.89 -6.99 9.91
C LEU A 199 17.89 -8.02 10.45
N ALA A 200 17.10 -7.65 11.47
CA ALA A 200 16.06 -8.55 11.99
C ALA A 200 15.06 -8.98 10.91
N ARG A 201 14.58 -8.02 10.08
CA ARG A 201 13.67 -8.32 8.97
C ARG A 201 14.34 -9.15 7.87
N TYR A 202 15.60 -8.86 7.54
CA TYR A 202 16.37 -9.62 6.57
C TYR A 202 16.52 -11.09 7.01
N LEU A 203 16.86 -11.34 8.27
CA LEU A 203 16.96 -12.69 8.83
C LEU A 203 15.62 -13.45 8.80
N GLU A 204 14.51 -12.80 9.18
CA GLU A 204 13.16 -13.35 9.09
C GLU A 204 12.81 -13.78 7.65
N LEU A 205 13.06 -12.91 6.67
CA LEU A 205 12.80 -13.19 5.26
C LEU A 205 13.68 -14.32 4.71
N LYS A 206 14.95 -14.39 5.11
CA LYS A 206 15.89 -15.44 4.70
C LYS A 206 15.55 -16.80 5.32
N ALA A 207 14.97 -16.81 6.52
CA ALA A 207 14.43 -18.02 7.16
C ALA A 207 13.16 -18.50 6.43
N ARG A 208 12.15 -17.63 6.26
CA ARG A 208 10.91 -17.96 5.55
C ARG A 208 11.18 -18.48 4.13
N GLY A 209 12.03 -17.78 3.38
CA GLY A 209 12.45 -18.19 2.04
C GLY A 209 13.40 -19.40 2.01
N LYS A 210 13.74 -20.03 3.14
CA LYS A 210 14.37 -21.36 3.21
C LYS A 210 13.30 -22.43 3.42
N ASP A 211 12.37 -22.19 4.34
CA ASP A 211 11.31 -23.12 4.69
C ASP A 211 10.32 -23.32 3.51
N GLU A 212 10.06 -22.28 2.71
CA GLU A 212 9.30 -22.34 1.45
C GLU A 212 9.99 -23.15 0.32
N ARG A 213 11.19 -23.72 0.54
CA ARG A 213 11.96 -24.51 -0.44
C ARG A 213 12.28 -25.94 0.02
N HIS A 214 11.58 -26.44 1.04
CA HIS A 214 11.71 -27.78 1.61
C HIS A 214 10.39 -28.55 1.61
#